data_AF-R0GQ06-F1
#
_entry.id   AF-R0GQ06-F1
#
_cell.length_a   1.000
_cell.length_b   1.000
_cell.length_c   1.000
_cell.angle_alpha   90.00
_cell.angle_beta   90.00
_cell.angle_gamma   90.00
#
_symmetry.space_group_name_H-M   'P 1'
#
loop_
_entity.id
_entity.type
_entity.pdbx_description
1 polymer ?
#
loop_
_entity_poly.entity_id
_entity_poly.type
_entity_poly.pdbx_seq_one_letter_code
_entity_poly.pdbx_strand_id
1 'polypeptide(L)' 'MSKLLYSYMFISILVLSACLALAVSEGEGPKRCSTIVNLSKPCNFQECKQLCVKRFDGDGLCPVKNKNICACEYDC' A
#
# COMPACT_ATOMS: atom_id res chain seq x y z
N MET A 1 31.82 -9.79 39.36
CA MET A 1 30.68 -10.36 38.60
C MET A 1 30.07 -9.38 37.59
N SER A 2 30.71 -8.24 37.29
CA SER A 2 30.12 -7.15 36.48
C SER A 2 30.43 -7.24 34.97
N LYS A 3 31.43 -8.03 34.55
CA LYS A 3 31.85 -8.17 33.14
C LYS A 3 30.87 -8.97 32.28
N LEU A 4 30.26 -10.01 32.85
CA LEU A 4 29.30 -10.86 32.14
C LEU A 4 27.96 -10.13 31.89
N LEU A 5 27.52 -9.33 32.87
CA LEU A 5 26.29 -8.52 32.76
C LEU A 5 26.39 -7.47 31.65
N TYR A 6 27.57 -6.84 31.50
CA TYR A 6 27.79 -5.86 30.44
C TYR A 6 27.75 -6.49 29.05
N SER A 7 28.41 -7.65 28.88
CA SER A 7 28.37 -8.38 27.60
C SER A 7 26.95 -8.80 27.22
N TYR A 8 26.13 -9.24 28.18
CA TYR A 8 24.76 -9.66 27.93
C TYR A 8 23.86 -8.49 27.52
N MET A 9 24.01 -7.34 28.18
CA MET A 9 23.29 -6.12 27.83
C MET A 9 23.62 -5.65 26.40
N PHE A 10 24.89 -5.72 26.00
CA PHE A 10 25.30 -5.35 24.64
C PHE A 10 24.69 -6.27 23.57
N ILE A 11 24.70 -7.58 23.80
CA ILE A 11 24.08 -8.54 22.87
C ILE A 11 22.57 -8.28 22.77
N SER A 12 21.92 -8.00 23.89
CA SER A 12 20.48 -7.70 23.93
C SER A 12 20.13 -6.45 23.13
N ILE A 13 20.91 -5.38 23.27
CA ILE A 13 20.72 -4.12 22.53
C ILE A 13 20.92 -4.33 21.02
N LEU A 14 21.90 -5.14 20.61
CA LEU A 14 22.14 -5.44 19.19
C LEU A 14 20.99 -6.24 18.56
N VAL A 15 20.47 -7.25 19.27
CA VAL A 15 19.31 -8.04 18.81
C VAL A 15 18.07 -7.16 18.70
N LEU A 16 17.80 -6.32 19.70
CA LEU A 16 16.68 -5.36 19.67
C LEU A 16 16.83 -4.35 18.51
N SER A 17 18.04 -3.87 18.25
CA SER A 17 18.31 -2.93 17.16
C SER A 17 18.13 -3.58 15.77
N ALA A 18 18.47 -4.85 15.61
CA ALA A 18 18.24 -5.59 14.37
C ALA A 18 16.74 -5.84 14.13
N CYS A 19 15.97 -6.17 15.18
CA CYS A 19 14.52 -6.32 15.09
C CYS A 19 13.82 -4.99 14.73
N LEU A 20 14.27 -3.87 15.29
CA LEU A 20 13.74 -2.54 14.95
C LEU A 20 14.05 -2.13 13.50
N ALA A 21 15.23 -2.49 12.98
CA ALA A 21 15.60 -2.24 11.58
C ALA A 21 14.74 -3.04 10.60
N LEU A 22 14.35 -4.27 10.97
CA LEU A 22 13.41 -5.08 10.17
C LEU A 22 11.99 -4.50 10.21
N ALA A 23 11.49 -4.11 11.40
CA ALA A 23 10.16 -3.54 11.55
C ALA A 23 9.98 -2.17 10.85
N VAL A 24 11.06 -1.38 10.74
CA VAL A 24 11.05 -0.11 9.99
C VAL A 24 10.88 -0.33 8.48
N SER A 25 11.26 -1.49 7.94
CA SER A 25 11.08 -1.80 6.52
C SER A 25 9.67 -2.30 6.17
N GLU A 26 8.82 -2.56 7.16
CA GLU A 26 7.44 -3.05 6.98
C GLU A 26 6.39 -1.92 6.89
N GLY A 27 6.83 -0.66 6.97
CA GLY A 27 5.95 0.52 6.95
C GLY A 27 5.46 0.97 5.57
N GLU A 28 6.03 0.45 4.48
CA GLU A 28 5.58 0.73 3.13
C GLU A 28 4.73 -0.46 2.65
N GLY A 29 3.45 -0.46 3.03
CA GLY A 29 2.46 -1.20 2.25
C GLY A 29 2.56 -0.80 0.77
N PRO A 30 2.12 -1.66 -0.17
CA PRO A 30 2.20 -1.33 -1.59
C PRO A 30 1.62 0.07 -1.82
N LYS A 31 2.36 0.94 -2.54
CA LYS A 31 1.93 2.34 -2.66
C LYS A 31 0.65 2.31 -3.48
N ARG A 32 -0.45 2.79 -2.89
CA ARG A 32 -1.70 2.85 -3.65
C ARG A 32 -1.71 4.10 -4.52
N CYS A 33 -1.71 3.88 -5.83
CA CYS A 33 -1.96 4.91 -6.81
C CYS A 33 -3.44 4.97 -7.15
N SER A 34 -3.94 6.18 -7.44
CA SER A 34 -5.28 6.39 -7.98
C SER A 34 -5.19 7.15 -9.30
N THR A 35 -5.92 6.68 -10.31
CA THR A 35 -6.04 7.37 -11.60
C THR A 35 -7.49 7.55 -11.99
N ILE A 36 -7.77 8.67 -12.65
CA ILE A 36 -9.13 9.06 -13.02
C ILE A 36 -9.31 8.88 -14.53
N VAL A 37 -10.27 8.04 -14.90
CA VAL A 37 -10.67 7.80 -16.28
C VAL A 37 -12.02 8.49 -16.53
N ASN A 38 -12.04 9.45 -17.45
CA ASN A 38 -13.27 10.09 -17.89
C ASN A 38 -13.99 9.19 -18.90
N LEU A 39 -15.25 8.86 -18.64
CA LEU A 39 -16.12 8.14 -19.55
C LEU A 39 -17.07 9.11 -20.25
N SER A 40 -17.38 8.83 -21.52
CA SER A 40 -18.43 9.56 -22.26
C SER A 40 -19.85 9.16 -21.84
N LYS A 41 -19.97 8.14 -20.97
CA LYS A 41 -21.23 7.54 -20.49
C LYS A 41 -21.24 7.57 -18.96
N PRO A 42 -22.42 7.46 -18.32
CA PRO A 42 -22.49 7.24 -16.88
C PRO A 42 -21.67 6.01 -16.47
N CYS A 43 -21.02 6.10 -15.32
CA CYS A 43 -20.08 5.15 -14.78
C CYS A 43 -20.83 3.89 -14.44
N ASN A 44 -20.60 2.87 -15.26
CA ASN A 44 -21.03 1.53 -14.98
C ASN A 44 -19.93 0.83 -14.19
N PHE A 45 -20.22 0.43 -12.95
CA PHE A 45 -19.26 -0.23 -12.08
C PHE A 45 -18.61 -1.45 -12.73
N GLN A 46 -19.37 -2.25 -13.49
CA GLN A 46 -18.84 -3.45 -14.14
C GLN A 46 -17.82 -3.10 -15.24
N GLU A 47 -18.11 -2.09 -16.05
CA GLU A 47 -17.25 -1.65 -17.14
C GLU A 47 -16.01 -0.93 -16.61
N CYS A 48 -16.19 -0.06 -15.60
CA CYS A 48 -15.12 0.62 -14.88
C CYS A 48 -14.16 -0.38 -14.23
N LYS A 49 -14.68 -1.36 -13.49
CA LYS A 49 -13.87 -2.40 -12.84
C LYS A 49 -13.09 -3.21 -13.88
N GLN A 50 -13.72 -3.67 -14.96
CA GLN A 50 -13.00 -4.40 -16.00
C GLN A 50 -11.90 -3.56 -16.66
N LEU A 51 -12.14 -2.28 -16.88
CA LEU A 51 -11.16 -1.38 -17.47
C LEU A 51 -9.96 -1.16 -16.53
N CYS A 52 -10.21 -0.97 -15.23
CA CYS A 52 -9.17 -0.83 -14.21
C CYS A 52 -8.34 -2.10 -14.05
N VAL A 53 -8.99 -3.27 -13.95
CA VAL A 53 -8.29 -4.57 -13.86
C VAL A 53 -7.44 -4.80 -15.13
N LYS A 54 -7.99 -4.52 -16.32
CA LYS A 54 -7.28 -4.79 -17.58
C LYS A 54 -6.09 -3.85 -17.85
N ARG A 55 -6.13 -2.61 -17.34
CA ARG A 55 -5.07 -1.61 -17.60
C ARG A 55 -4.09 -1.43 -16.46
N PHE A 56 -4.57 -1.52 -15.23
CA PHE A 56 -3.82 -1.15 -14.03
C PHE A 56 -3.73 -2.30 -13.02
N ASP A 57 -4.31 -3.47 -13.32
CA ASP A 57 -4.40 -4.61 -12.40
C ASP A 57 -4.96 -4.22 -11.02
N GLY A 58 -5.92 -3.29 -11.02
CA GLY A 58 -6.49 -2.69 -9.82
C GLY A 58 -8.01 -2.63 -9.84
N ASP A 59 -8.57 -2.11 -8.76
CA ASP A 59 -10.02 -1.99 -8.58
C ASP A 59 -10.55 -0.69 -9.17
N GLY A 60 -11.79 -0.75 -9.67
CA GLY A 60 -12.50 0.40 -10.23
C GLY A 60 -13.64 0.86 -9.33
N LEU A 61 -13.74 2.16 -9.11
CA LEU A 61 -14.74 2.82 -8.28
C LEU A 61 -15.46 3.92 -9.08
N CYS A 62 -16.78 4.01 -8.93
CA CYS A 62 -17.58 5.10 -9.49
C CYS A 62 -17.85 6.15 -8.41
N PRO A 63 -17.14 7.29 -8.38
CA PRO A 63 -17.39 8.35 -7.40
C PRO A 63 -18.78 8.97 -7.57
N VAL A 64 -19.53 9.11 -6.48
CA VAL A 64 -20.91 9.63 -6.46
C VAL A 64 -20.99 11.08 -7.00
N LYS A 65 -19.92 11.87 -6.83
CA LYS A 65 -19.87 13.28 -7.24
C LYS A 65 -19.89 13.47 -8.76
N ASN A 66 -19.26 12.57 -9.52
CA ASN A 66 -19.14 12.69 -10.97
C ASN A 66 -19.51 11.38 -11.64
N LYS A 67 -20.77 11.31 -12.09
CA LYS A 67 -21.33 10.10 -12.69
C LYS A 67 -20.60 9.66 -13.96
N ASN A 68 -19.78 10.47 -14.59
CA ASN A 68 -19.10 10.13 -15.84
C ASN A 68 -17.61 9.79 -15.63
N ILE A 69 -17.22 9.48 -14.40
CA ILE A 69 -15.83 9.25 -14.03
C ILE A 69 -15.70 7.87 -13.40
N CYS A 70 -14.64 7.16 -13.76
CA CYS A 70 -14.19 5.92 -13.14
C CYS A 70 -12.83 6.19 -12.48
N ALA A 71 -12.72 5.96 -11.17
CA ALA A 71 -11.47 6.01 -10.44
C ALA A 71 -10.89 4.60 -10.34
N CYS A 72 -9.68 4.38 -10.82
CA CYS A 72 -8.96 3.12 -10.62
C CYS A 72 -7.99 3.28 -9.46
N GLU A 73 -8.00 2.36 -8.51
CA GLU A 73 -7.04 2.26 -7.41
C GLU A 73 -6.21 0.98 -7.61
N TYR A 74 -4.89 1.12 -7.65
CA TYR A 74 -3.98 0.03 -7.96
C TYR A 74 -2.68 0.18 -7.19
N ASP A 75 -1.98 -0.94 -7.02
CA ASP A 75 -0.67 -0.95 -6.41
C ASP A 75 0.38 -0.43 -7.42
N CYS A 76 1.12 0.56 -6.97
CA CYS A 76 2.31 1.16 -7.56
C CYS A 76 3.39 1.27 -6.45
#